data_AF-Q8NKN8-F1
#
_entry.id   AF-Q8NKN8-F1
#
_cell.length_a   1.000
_cell.length_b   1.000
_cell.length_c   1.000
_cell.angle_alpha   90.00
_cell.angle_beta   90.00
_cell.angle_gamma   90.00
#
_symmetry.space_group_name_H-M   'P 1'
#
loop_
_entity.id
_entity.type
_entity.pdbx_description
1 polymer ?
#
loop_
_entity_poly.entity_id
_entity_poly.type
_entity_poly.pdbx_seq_one_letter_code
_entity_poly.pdbx_strand_id
1 'polypeptide(L)'
;MFNRRRELQDILQRLRQEELADKSTFEETAYLLIYGQLPRASELDAFKERLASLRRPPEHVVKLLGLLPKSAEPIDVLRTAVSAMGMGRNLSDRSPEAELERGLEVIASMPFIAANWDRTRRGLEIADP
;
A
#
# COMPACT_ATOMS: atom_id res chain seq x y z
N MET A 1 14.42 12.90 13.77
CA MET A 1 14.17 11.70 12.93
C MET A 1 15.04 10.47 13.28
N PHE A 2 16.17 10.60 13.99
CA PHE A 2 17.08 9.47 14.27
C PHE A 2 16.60 8.47 15.35
N ASN A 3 15.74 8.85 16.31
CA ASN A 3 15.28 7.96 17.39
C ASN A 3 14.33 6.86 16.93
N ARG A 4 13.32 7.19 16.11
CA ARG A 4 12.32 6.22 15.64
C ARG A 4 12.91 5.08 14.81
N ARG A 5 14.00 5.34 14.07
CA ARG A 5 14.67 4.30 13.26
C ARG A 5 15.38 3.27 14.15
N ARG A 6 15.91 3.69 15.31
CA ARG A 6 16.59 2.81 16.27
C ARG A 6 15.57 2.00 17.09
N GLU A 7 14.48 2.62 17.53
CA GLU A 7 13.38 1.95 18.23
C GLU A 7 12.68 0.90 17.34
N LEU A 8 12.41 1.21 16.07
CA LEU A 8 11.87 0.24 15.11
C LEU A 8 12.85 -0.91 14.85
N GLN A 9 14.15 -0.63 14.75
CA GLN A 9 15.16 -1.68 14.62
C GLN A 9 15.23 -2.57 15.86
N ASP A 10 15.12 -2.00 17.06
CA ASP A 10 15.10 -2.76 18.31
C ASP A 10 13.82 -3.62 18.44
N ILE A 11 12.65 -3.11 18.00
CA ILE A 11 11.39 -3.86 17.96
C ILE A 11 11.48 -5.01 16.94
N LEU A 12 12.00 -4.74 15.74
CA LEU A 12 12.20 -5.73 14.68
C LEU A 12 13.35 -6.71 14.97
N GLN A 13 14.28 -6.39 15.89
CA GLN A 13 15.27 -7.33 16.39
C GLN A 13 14.72 -8.21 17.51
N ARG A 14 13.80 -7.68 18.33
CA ARG A 14 13.13 -8.44 19.41
C ARG A 14 12.15 -9.47 18.88
N LEU A 15 11.47 -9.18 17.78
CA LEU A 15 10.66 -10.15 17.02
C LEU A 15 11.55 -10.71 15.91
N ARG A 16 12.02 -11.96 16.02
CA ARG A 16 12.81 -12.57 14.93
C ARG A 16 12.02 -12.45 13.62
N GLN A 17 12.66 -12.03 12.52
CA GLN A 17 12.00 -11.91 11.22
C GLN A 17 11.26 -13.20 10.82
N GLU A 18 11.81 -14.35 11.21
CA GLU A 18 11.20 -15.68 11.08
C GLU A 18 9.88 -15.81 11.85
N GLU A 19 9.77 -15.25 13.06
CA GLU A 19 8.53 -15.29 13.84
C GLU A 19 7.44 -14.39 13.27
N LEU A 20 7.81 -13.23 12.72
CA LEU A 20 6.86 -12.38 11.99
C LEU A 20 6.40 -13.05 10.69
N ALA A 21 7.33 -13.66 9.94
CA ALA A 21 7.01 -14.32 8.68
C ALA A 21 6.13 -15.58 8.88
N ASP A 22 6.38 -16.36 9.93
CA ASP A 22 5.66 -17.61 10.16
C ASP A 22 4.33 -17.44 10.92
N LYS A 23 4.20 -16.38 11.73
CA LYS A 23 3.07 -16.23 12.67
C LYS A 23 2.23 -14.98 12.49
N SER A 24 2.62 -14.07 11.59
CA SER A 24 1.92 -12.80 11.41
C SER A 24 1.37 -12.64 10.00
N THR A 25 0.30 -11.87 9.89
CA THR A 25 -0.25 -11.44 8.60
C THR A 25 0.47 -10.21 8.06
N PHE A 26 0.31 -9.93 6.76
CA PHE A 26 0.80 -8.69 6.16
C PHE A 26 0.21 -7.47 6.89
N GLU A 27 -1.08 -7.50 7.22
CA GLU A 27 -1.76 -6.39 7.88
C GLU A 27 -1.25 -6.15 9.30
N GLU A 28 -0.97 -7.20 10.09
CA GLU A 28 -0.35 -7.05 11.41
C GLU A 28 1.06 -6.46 11.32
N THR A 29 1.86 -6.93 10.38
CA THR A 29 3.23 -6.42 10.16
C THR A 29 3.19 -4.98 9.68
N ALA A 30 2.30 -4.63 8.75
CA ALA A 30 2.10 -3.27 8.28
C ALA A 30 1.67 -2.34 9.42
N TYR A 31 0.73 -2.79 10.27
CA TYR A 31 0.29 -2.05 11.46
C TYR A 31 1.47 -1.80 12.41
N LEU A 32 2.28 -2.83 12.69
CA LEU A 32 3.47 -2.70 13.53
C LEU A 32 4.46 -1.66 12.98
N LEU A 33 4.72 -1.68 11.67
CA LEU A 33 5.65 -0.74 11.05
C LEU A 33 5.14 0.71 11.05
N ILE A 34 3.83 0.89 10.88
CA ILE A 34 3.19 2.21 10.82
C ILE A 34 3.02 2.81 12.20
N TYR A 35 2.52 2.04 13.17
CA TYR A 35 2.13 2.50 14.50
C TYR A 35 3.13 2.18 15.60
N GLY A 36 4.16 1.35 15.31
CA GLY A 36 5.23 1.01 16.25
C GLY A 36 4.84 -0.01 17.32
N GLN A 37 3.66 -0.63 17.22
CA GLN A 37 3.18 -1.64 18.16
C GLN A 37 2.31 -2.69 17.46
N LEU A 38 2.24 -3.90 18.02
CA LEU A 38 1.33 -4.93 17.51
C LEU A 38 -0.13 -4.53 17.82
N PRO A 39 -1.06 -4.73 16.87
CA PRO A 39 -2.46 -4.40 17.09
C PRO A 39 -3.12 -5.40 18.06
N ARG A 40 -4.10 -4.92 18.82
CA ARG A 40 -5.12 -5.78 19.43
C ARG A 40 -6.08 -6.30 18.36
N ALA A 41 -6.81 -7.37 18.63
CA ALA A 41 -7.73 -7.98 17.66
C ALA A 41 -8.70 -6.96 17.01
N SER A 42 -9.36 -6.12 17.82
CA SER A 42 -10.28 -5.09 17.30
C SER A 42 -9.59 -4.01 16.46
N GLU A 43 -8.33 -3.68 16.76
CA GLU A 43 -7.56 -2.70 16.00
C GLU A 43 -7.12 -3.29 14.66
N LEU A 44 -6.76 -4.57 14.65
CA LEU A 44 -6.43 -5.30 13.43
C LEU A 44 -7.64 -5.42 12.51
N ASP A 45 -8.83 -5.72 13.05
CA ASP A 45 -10.05 -5.82 12.25
C ASP A 45 -10.40 -4.47 11.61
N ALA A 46 -10.38 -3.39 12.39
CA ALA A 46 -10.59 -2.03 11.88
C ALA A 46 -9.54 -1.62 10.83
N PHE A 47 -8.28 -2.03 11.02
CA PHE A 47 -7.21 -1.76 10.08
C PHE A 47 -7.39 -2.53 8.75
N LYS A 48 -7.81 -3.79 8.82
CA LYS A 48 -8.14 -4.61 7.65
C LYS A 48 -9.29 -4.02 6.86
N GLU A 49 -10.36 -3.62 7.53
CA GLU A 49 -11.50 -2.94 6.88
C GLU A 49 -11.08 -1.63 6.22
N ARG A 50 -10.25 -0.83 6.91
CA ARG A 50 -9.71 0.40 6.35
C ARG A 50 -8.88 0.13 5.10
N LEU A 51 -7.94 -0.81 5.13
CA LEU A 51 -7.14 -1.18 3.94
C LEU A 51 -8.03 -1.71 2.81
N ALA A 52 -9.02 -2.55 3.12
CA ALA A 52 -9.96 -3.07 2.12
C ALA A 52 -10.70 -1.94 1.38
N SER A 53 -11.18 -0.92 2.12
CA SER A 53 -11.85 0.25 1.53
C SER A 53 -10.96 1.10 0.62
N LEU A 54 -9.63 0.99 0.74
CA LEU A 54 -8.66 1.79 -0.01
C LEU A 54 -8.00 1.01 -1.18
N ARG A 55 -8.41 -0.25 -1.43
CA ARG A 55 -7.79 -1.10 -2.47
C ARG A 55 -7.98 -0.57 -3.88
N ARG A 56 -9.11 0.08 -4.17
CA ARG A 56 -9.37 0.63 -5.51
C ARG A 56 -8.76 2.03 -5.61
N PRO A 57 -7.78 2.27 -6.51
CA PRO A 57 -7.23 3.60 -6.73
C PRO A 57 -8.25 4.49 -7.46
N PRO A 58 -8.00 5.82 -7.56
CA PRO A 58 -8.84 6.72 -8.33
C PRO A 58 -9.06 6.26 -9.78
N GLU A 59 -10.23 6.55 -10.33
CA GLU A 59 -10.67 6.04 -11.64
C GLU A 59 -9.72 6.40 -12.79
N HIS A 60 -9.06 7.56 -12.73
CA HIS A 60 -8.06 7.93 -13.75
C HIS A 60 -6.83 7.02 -13.74
N VAL A 61 -6.47 6.46 -12.58
CA VAL A 61 -5.38 5.48 -12.45
C VAL A 61 -5.81 4.12 -12.98
N VAL A 62 -7.07 3.72 -12.75
CA VAL A 62 -7.65 2.49 -13.31
C VAL A 62 -7.62 2.55 -14.85
N LYS A 63 -8.06 3.67 -15.43
CA LYS A 63 -8.03 3.90 -16.88
C LYS A 63 -6.62 3.92 -17.45
N LEU A 64 -5.66 4.50 -16.72
CA LEU A 64 -4.26 4.55 -17.14
C LEU A 64 -3.71 3.14 -17.45
N LEU A 65 -4.08 2.11 -16.69
CA LEU A 65 -3.62 0.73 -16.93
C LEU A 65 -4.00 0.17 -18.31
N GLY A 66 -5.07 0.68 -18.92
CA GLY A 66 -5.49 0.31 -20.27
C GLY A 66 -4.83 1.13 -21.39
N LEU A 67 -4.18 2.24 -21.04
CA LEU A 67 -3.56 3.17 -22.00
C LEU A 67 -2.06 2.94 -22.16
N LEU A 68 -1.42 2.27 -21.19
CA LEU A 68 0.02 2.05 -21.21
C LEU A 68 0.42 1.01 -22.27
N PRO A 69 1.61 1.17 -22.90
CA PRO A 69 2.12 0.18 -23.85
C PRO A 69 2.25 -1.19 -23.18
N LYS A 70 1.72 -2.26 -23.81
CA LYS A 70 1.75 -3.62 -23.25
C LYS A 70 3.16 -4.16 -22.96
N SER A 71 4.18 -3.59 -23.59
CA SER A 71 5.60 -3.90 -23.38
C SER A 71 6.23 -3.14 -22.21
N ALA A 72 5.48 -2.30 -21.48
CA ALA A 72 6.01 -1.56 -20.34
C ALA A 72 6.45 -2.49 -19.21
N GLU A 73 7.57 -2.18 -18.58
CA GLU A 73 8.05 -2.94 -17.43
C GLU A 73 7.12 -2.73 -16.23
N PRO A 74 6.76 -3.79 -15.46
CA PRO A 74 5.83 -3.68 -14.35
C PRO A 74 6.17 -2.59 -13.32
N ILE A 75 7.47 -2.35 -13.08
CA ILE A 75 7.92 -1.33 -12.14
C ILE A 75 7.69 0.09 -12.67
N ASP A 76 7.80 0.32 -13.99
CA ASP A 76 7.49 1.61 -14.61
C ASP A 76 5.99 1.90 -14.53
N VAL A 77 5.15 0.88 -14.71
CA VAL A 77 3.70 0.98 -14.55
C VAL A 77 3.34 1.35 -13.12
N LEU A 78 3.89 0.64 -12.12
CA LEU A 78 3.67 0.95 -10.70
C LEU A 78 4.10 2.37 -10.34
N ARG A 79 5.32 2.79 -10.74
CA ARG A 79 5.81 4.17 -10.52
C ARG A 79 4.85 5.20 -11.10
N THR A 80 4.40 4.98 -12.34
CA THR A 80 3.53 5.91 -13.05
C THR A 80 2.14 5.95 -12.42
N ALA A 81 1.57 4.81 -12.03
CA ALA A 81 0.29 4.73 -11.36
C ALA A 81 0.30 5.46 -10.01
N VAL A 82 1.33 5.24 -9.17
CA VAL A 82 1.49 5.94 -7.88
C VAL A 82 1.66 7.45 -8.09
N SER A 83 2.43 7.87 -9.09
CA SER A 83 2.52 9.28 -9.45
C SER A 83 1.17 9.86 -9.86
N ALA A 84 0.39 9.13 -10.66
CA ALA A 84 -0.95 9.53 -11.09
C ALA A 84 -1.94 9.62 -9.91
N MET A 85 -1.83 8.78 -8.88
CA MET A 85 -2.67 8.89 -7.67
C MET A 85 -2.54 10.24 -6.96
N GLY A 86 -1.39 10.91 -7.08
CA GLY A 86 -1.17 12.25 -6.53
C GLY A 86 -1.75 13.39 -7.37
N MET A 87 -2.09 13.13 -8.64
CA MET A 87 -2.60 14.16 -9.55
C MET A 87 -4.02 14.59 -9.16
N GLY A 88 -4.27 15.91 -9.19
CA GLY A 88 -5.58 16.47 -8.83
C GLY A 88 -5.86 16.56 -7.33
N ARG A 89 -4.89 16.19 -6.48
CA ARG A 89 -5.00 16.30 -5.02
C ARG A 89 -4.28 17.53 -4.50
N ASN A 90 -4.81 18.14 -3.44
CA ASN A 90 -4.06 19.14 -2.69
C ASN A 90 -3.02 18.44 -1.79
N LEU A 91 -1.76 18.48 -2.20
CA LEU A 91 -0.64 17.89 -1.46
C LEU A 91 0.09 18.91 -0.56
N SER A 92 -0.46 20.12 -0.39
CA SER A 92 0.12 21.16 0.45
C SER A 92 0.02 20.84 1.94
N ASP A 93 -1.00 20.08 2.34
CA ASP A 93 -1.10 19.58 3.71
C ASP A 93 -0.01 18.52 3.93
N ARG A 94 0.85 18.72 4.92
CA ARG A 94 1.94 17.81 5.30
C ARG A 94 1.79 17.33 6.75
N SER A 95 0.57 17.41 7.29
CA SER A 95 0.24 16.84 8.59
C SER A 95 0.53 15.33 8.62
N PRO A 96 0.95 14.78 9.77
CA PRO A 96 1.15 13.34 9.93
C PRO A 96 -0.08 12.52 9.53
N GLU A 97 -1.27 13.04 9.79
CA GLU A 97 -2.55 12.40 9.48
C GLU A 97 -2.77 12.28 7.96
N ALA A 98 -2.54 13.38 7.22
CA ALA A 98 -2.70 13.38 5.78
C ALA A 98 -1.60 12.57 5.07
N GLU A 99 -0.37 12.52 5.64
CA GLU A 99 0.69 11.65 5.15
C GLU A 99 0.39 10.17 5.41
N LEU A 100 -0.14 9.84 6.59
CA LEU A 100 -0.58 8.50 6.93
C LEU A 100 -1.69 8.02 5.98
N GLU A 101 -2.70 8.84 5.74
CA GLU A 101 -3.80 8.50 4.84
C GLU A 101 -3.30 8.22 3.42
N ARG A 102 -2.41 9.06 2.89
CA ARG A 102 -1.77 8.84 1.58
C ARG A 102 -0.92 7.57 1.55
N GLY A 103 -0.19 7.29 2.63
CA GLY A 103 0.60 6.06 2.76
C GLY A 103 -0.30 4.82 2.70
N LEU A 104 -1.40 4.82 3.43
CA LEU A 104 -2.37 3.72 3.46
C LEU A 104 -3.03 3.50 2.09
N GLU A 105 -3.41 4.55 1.39
CA GLU A 105 -3.96 4.45 0.02
C GLU A 105 -2.97 3.78 -0.94
N VAL A 106 -1.69 4.17 -0.89
CA VAL A 106 -0.65 3.56 -1.73
C VAL A 106 -0.44 2.09 -1.36
N ILE A 107 -0.31 1.77 -0.07
CA ILE A 107 -0.15 0.39 0.41
C ILE A 107 -1.33 -0.49 -0.05
N ALA A 108 -2.56 0.00 0.16
CA ALA A 108 -3.77 -0.75 -0.14
C ALA A 108 -4.00 -0.97 -1.65
N SER A 109 -3.63 0.00 -2.49
CA SER A 109 -3.89 -0.04 -3.93
C SER A 109 -2.80 -0.73 -4.76
N MET A 110 -1.59 -0.91 -4.22
CA MET A 110 -0.48 -1.58 -4.90
C MET A 110 -0.86 -2.98 -5.46
N PRO A 111 -1.51 -3.88 -4.69
CA PRO A 111 -1.92 -5.18 -5.21
C PRO A 111 -2.91 -5.07 -6.38
N PHE A 112 -3.86 -4.15 -6.31
CA PHE A 112 -4.82 -3.90 -7.39
C PHE A 112 -4.10 -3.47 -8.68
N ILE A 113 -3.15 -2.53 -8.57
CA ILE A 113 -2.38 -2.04 -9.72
C ILE A 113 -1.55 -3.17 -10.35
N ALA A 114 -0.84 -3.93 -9.52
CA ALA A 114 0.03 -5.02 -10.00
C ALA A 114 -0.78 -6.14 -10.68
N ALA A 115 -1.86 -6.59 -10.05
CA ALA A 115 -2.72 -7.63 -10.59
C ALA A 115 -3.41 -7.18 -11.88
N ASN A 116 -3.99 -5.98 -11.90
CA ASN A 116 -4.70 -5.49 -13.06
C ASN A 116 -3.79 -5.09 -14.22
N TRP A 117 -2.54 -4.68 -13.95
CA TRP A 117 -1.54 -4.54 -15.00
C TRP A 117 -1.27 -5.87 -15.72
N ASP A 118 -1.06 -6.96 -14.97
CA ASP A 118 -0.83 -8.27 -15.59
C ASP A 118 -2.05 -8.77 -16.37
N ARG A 119 -3.27 -8.45 -15.91
CA ARG A 119 -4.51 -8.73 -16.63
C ARG A 119 -4.61 -7.92 -17.93
N THR A 120 -4.49 -6.60 -17.86
CA THR A 120 -4.72 -5.71 -19.02
C THR A 120 -3.69 -5.95 -20.12
N ARG A 121 -2.41 -6.19 -19.78
CA ARG A 121 -1.38 -6.50 -20.78
C ARG A 121 -1.64 -7.83 -21.50
N ARG A 122 -2.35 -8.76 -20.87
CA ARG A 122 -2.83 -10.04 -21.47
C ARG A 122 -4.18 -9.90 -22.19
N GLY A 123 -4.76 -8.70 -22.24
CA GLY A 123 -6.07 -8.45 -22.85
C GLY A 123 -7.26 -8.89 -22.01
N LEU A 124 -7.07 -9.13 -20.71
CA LEU A 124 -8.15 -9.42 -19.77
C LEU A 124 -8.71 -8.12 -19.19
N GLU A 125 -10.00 -8.14 -18.86
CA GLU A 125 -10.66 -7.02 -18.20
C GLU A 125 -10.15 -6.79 -16.77
N ILE A 126 -10.27 -5.55 -16.30
CA ILE A 126 -9.95 -5.19 -14.92
C ILE A 126 -10.89 -5.93 -13.97
N ALA A 127 -10.34 -6.54 -12.93
CA ALA A 127 -11.08 -7.16 -11.86
C ALA A 127 -11.11 -6.24 -10.63
N ASP A 128 -12.27 -6.17 -9.99
CA ASP A 128 -12.44 -5.42 -8.74
C ASP A 128 -11.78 -6.15 -7.55
N PRO A 129 -11.39 -5.41 -6.48
CA PRO A 129 -10.65 -5.95 -5.34
C PRO A 129 -11.41 -6.93 -4.43
#